data_AF-A0A699XHS7-F1
#
_entry.id   AF-A0A699XHS7-F1
#
_cell.length_a   1.000
_cell.length_b   1.000
_cell.length_c   1.000
_cell.angle_alpha   90.00
_cell.angle_beta   90.00
_cell.angle_gamma   90.00
#
_symmetry.space_group_name_H-M   'P 1'
#
loop_
_entity.id
_entity.type
_entity.pdbx_description
1 polymer ?
#
loop_
_entity_poly.entity_id
_entity_poly.type
_entity_poly.pdbx_seq_one_letter_code
_entity_poly.pdbx_strand_id
1 'polypeptide(L)' 'MQPGGKIDAGETAVNALARELHEELGLRVEPDQAQFLGEFSAPAAN' A
#
# COMPACT_ATOMS: atom_id res chain seq x y z
N MET A 1 -11.40 1.74 -7.56
CA MET A 1 -10.47 0.86 -6.83
C MET A 1 -9.17 1.63 -6.73
N GLN A 2 -8.64 1.82 -5.52
CA GLN A 2 -7.26 2.31 -5.37
C GLN A 2 -6.33 1.09 -5.48
N PRO A 3 -5.13 1.23 -6.09
CA PRO A 3 -4.16 0.15 -6.08
C PRO A 3 -3.70 -0.13 -4.65
N GLY A 4 -3.52 -1.40 -4.31
CA GLY A 4 -3.07 -1.78 -2.98
C GLY A 4 -3.48 -3.19 -2.59
N GLY A 5 -2.77 -3.73 -1.61
CA GLY A 5 -2.96 -5.09 -1.14
C GLY A 5 -2.64 -5.25 0.34
N LYS A 6 -2.44 -6.49 0.74
CA LYS A 6 -2.12 -6.84 2.13
C LYS A 6 -0.67 -6.50 2.42
N ILE A 7 -0.40 -6.12 3.66
CA ILE A 7 0.96 -5.97 4.18
C ILE A 7 1.46 -7.36 4.57
N ASP A 8 2.63 -7.74 4.06
CA ASP A 8 3.26 -9.02 4.40
C ASP A 8 3.94 -9.00 5.76
N ALA A 9 4.23 -10.19 6.31
CA ALA A 9 4.86 -10.32 7.62
C ALA A 9 6.27 -9.68 7.64
N GLY A 10 6.47 -8.70 8.51
CA GLY A 10 7.73 -7.94 8.62
C GLY A 10 7.86 -6.80 7.61
N GLU A 11 6.86 -6.59 6.76
CA GLU A 11 6.82 -5.49 5.81
C GLU A 11 6.27 -4.21 6.50
N THR A 12 6.84 -3.06 6.16
CA THR A 12 6.29 -1.77 6.60
C THR A 12 5.16 -1.35 5.64
N ALA A 13 4.18 -0.59 6.12
CA ALA A 13 3.06 -0.14 5.28
C ALA A 13 3.51 0.62 4.02
N VAL A 14 4.60 1.38 4.11
CA VAL A 14 5.14 2.15 2.98
C VAL A 14 5.89 1.27 1.96
N ASN A 15 6.54 0.20 2.41
CA ASN A 15 7.16 -0.77 1.51
C ASN A 15 6.10 -1.57 0.76
N ALA A 16 5.02 -1.97 1.46
CA ALA A 16 3.87 -2.59 0.84
C ALA A 16 3.26 -1.68 -0.23
N LEU A 17 3.06 -0.40 0.07
CA LEU A 17 2.56 0.58 -0.90
C LEU A 17 3.43 0.65 -2.17
N ALA A 18 4.75 0.77 -2.02
CA ALA A 18 5.67 0.84 -3.16
C ALA A 18 5.66 -0.45 -4.00
N ARG A 19 5.58 -1.62 -3.36
CA ARG A 19 5.47 -2.92 -4.02
C ARG A 19 4.17 -3.04 -4.82
N GLU A 20 3.02 -2.78 -4.20
CA GLU A 20 1.70 -2.89 -4.83
C GLU A 20 1.54 -1.91 -6.01
N LEU A 21 2.05 -0.67 -5.89
CA LEU A 21 2.05 0.29 -7.00
C LEU A 21 2.88 -0.20 -8.20
N HIS A 22 3.98 -0.90 -7.94
CA HIS A 22 4.78 -1.50 -9.00
C HIS A 22 4.09 -2.74 -9.61
N GLU A 23 3.47 -3.58 -8.79
CA GLU A 23 2.81 -4.81 -9.23
C GLU A 23 1.56 -4.52 -10.07
N GLU A 24 0.70 -3.60 -9.64
CA GLU A 24 -0.56 -3.32 -10.33
C GLU A 24 -0.43 -2.30 -11.47
N LEU A 25 0.46 -1.30 -11.32
CA LEU A 25 0.56 -0.16 -12.23
C LEU A 25 1.91 -0.03 -12.94
N GLY A 26 2.92 -0.82 -12.56
CA GLY A 26 4.29 -0.65 -13.06
C GLY A 26 4.98 0.63 -12.55
N LEU A 27 4.37 1.33 -11.59
CA LEU A 27 4.88 2.59 -11.04
C LEU A 27 5.92 2.30 -9.97
N ARG A 28 7.11 2.89 -10.09
CA ARG A 28 8.15 2.83 -9.06
C ARG A 28 8.17 4.14 -8.28
N VAL A 29 8.04 4.05 -6.97
CA VAL A 29 8.16 5.15 -6.02
C VAL A 29 9.13 4.76 -4.92
N GLU A 30 9.88 5.73 -4.42
CA GLU A 30 10.68 5.55 -3.20
C GLU A 30 9.78 5.73 -1.97
N PRO A 31 9.96 4.93 -0.90
CA PRO A 31 9.13 5.03 0.30
C PRO A 31 9.04 6.44 0.92
N ASP A 32 10.09 7.25 0.80
CA ASP A 32 10.13 8.62 1.32
C ASP A 32 9.29 9.63 0.53
N GLN A 33 8.78 9.24 -0.65
CA GLN A 33 7.86 10.04 -1.45
C GLN A 33 6.40 9.95 -0.95
N ALA A 34 6.11 8.97 -0.09
CA ALA A 34 4.77 8.76 0.44
C ALA A 34 4.54 9.59 1.71
N GLN A 35 3.34 10.16 1.81
CA GLN A 35 2.87 10.81 3.03
C GLN A 35 1.79 9.94 3.69
N PHE A 36 1.93 9.69 4.99
CA PHE A 36 0.89 9.00 5.75
C PHE A 36 -0.37 9.87 5.85
N LEU A 37 -1.50 9.35 5.36
CA LEU A 37 -2.79 10.05 5.37
C LEU A 37 -3.64 9.69 6.59
N GLY A 38 -3.46 8.49 7.14
CA GLY A 38 -4.26 7.96 8.24
C GLY A 38 -4.47 6.45 8.14
N GLU A 39 -4.98 5.86 9.21
CA GLU A 39 -5.48 4.49 9.22
C GLU A 39 -7.00 4.53 9.05
N PHE A 40 -7.51 3.73 8.12
CA PHE A 40 -8.94 3.64 7.82
C PHE A 40 -9.38 2.20 8.02
N SER A 41 -10.53 2.01 8.68
CA SER A 41 -11.14 0.70 8.85
C SER A 41 -12.61 0.72 8.43
N ALA A 42 -13.05 -0.39 7.86
CA ALA A 42 -14.43 -0.62 7.49
C ALA A 42 -14.77 -2.10 7.71
N PRO A 43 -16.04 -2.46 7.95
CA PRO A 43 -16.45 -3.85 7.95
C PRO A 43 -16.09 -4.54 6.64
N ALA A 44 -15.66 -5.80 6.71
CA ALA A 44 -15.42 -6.59 5.51
C ALA A 44 -16.72 -6.70 4.69
N ALA A 45 -16.62 -6.56 3.37
CA ALA A 45 -17.72 -6.94 2.50
C ALA A 45 -17.83 -8.48 2.54
N ASN A 46 -18.99 -8.97 3.00
CA ASN A 46 -19.30 -10.40 3.19
C ASN A 46 -19.14 -11.23 1.91
#